data_AF-A0A3P3VXA1-F1
#
_entry.id   AF-A0A3P3VXA1-F1
#
_cell.length_a   1.000
_cell.length_b   1.000
_cell.length_c   1.000
_cell.angle_alpha   90.00
_cell.angle_beta   90.00
_cell.angle_gamma   90.00
#
_symmetry.space_group_name_H-M   'P 1'
#
loop_
_entity.id
_entity.type
_entity.pdbx_description
1 polymer ?
#
loop_
_entity_poly.entity_id
_entity_poly.type
_entity_poly.pdbx_seq_one_letter_code
_entity_poly.pdbx_strand_id
1 'polypeptide(L)'
;MKKIYISALLALLGLAESSAQQDPHYTQYMYNQSVINPAYAGSREGLSLGLLHREQWSGLEGAPKTTTFFGNGRVGKKVGLGLSVISDKIGPVSENNVYADFSYTLKLQPGHNLALGLKAGMTMQQSDFFSEINGYVPDANDPAFAENTSQSFFNVGAGAFYYTDKYYVGFSVPNFLQNTYVEKNNRKFGSDVMHMFLTGG
;
A
#
# COMPACT_ATOMS: atom_id res chain seq x y z
N MET A 1 -31.75 14.82 -18.87
CA MET A 1 -31.35 13.40 -18.74
C MET A 1 -30.04 13.21 -17.97
N LYS A 2 -28.89 13.75 -18.39
CA LYS A 2 -27.60 13.59 -17.67
C LYS A 2 -27.62 13.98 -16.18
N LYS A 3 -28.36 15.04 -15.81
CA LYS A 3 -28.48 15.50 -14.41
C LYS A 3 -29.20 14.50 -13.49
N ILE A 4 -30.18 13.76 -14.01
CA ILE A 4 -30.97 12.78 -13.23
C ILE A 4 -30.10 11.58 -12.83
N TYR A 5 -29.22 11.11 -13.73
CA TYR A 5 -28.31 10.00 -13.41
C TYR A 5 -27.27 10.39 -12.36
N ILE A 6 -26.79 11.64 -12.37
CA ILE A 6 -25.86 12.16 -11.36
C ILE A 6 -26.55 12.25 -9.99
N SER A 7 -27.79 12.77 -9.95
CA SER A 7 -28.57 12.85 -8.72
C SER A 7 -28.90 11.46 -8.15
N ALA A 8 -29.22 10.48 -9.00
CA ALA A 8 -29.48 9.11 -8.58
C ALA A 8 -28.22 8.43 -8.02
N LEU A 9 -27.06 8.66 -8.65
CA LEU A 9 -25.78 8.12 -8.18
C LEU A 9 -25.38 8.68 -6.80
N LEU A 10 -25.57 10.00 -6.60
CA LEU A 10 -25.30 10.66 -5.31
C LEU A 10 -26.23 10.17 -4.20
N ALA A 11 -27.51 9.92 -4.50
CA ALA A 11 -28.45 9.37 -3.52
C ALA A 11 -28.10 7.93 -3.12
N LEU A 12 -27.59 7.12 -4.06
CA LEU A 12 -27.15 5.75 -3.79
C LEU A 12 -25.93 5.71 -2.85
N LEU A 13 -24.99 6.65 -3.01
CA LEU A 13 -23.79 6.76 -2.18
C LEU A 13 -24.11 7.14 -0.72
N GLY A 14 -25.25 7.81 -0.47
CA GLY A 14 -25.69 8.20 0.88
C GLY A 14 -26.30 7.07 1.71
N LEU A 15 -26.53 5.89 1.13
CA LEU A 15 -27.10 4.72 1.82
C LEU A 15 -26.03 3.78 2.39
N ALA A 16 -24.74 4.07 2.22
CA ALA A 16 -23.67 3.23 2.72
C ALA A 16 -23.43 3.48 4.22
N GLU A 17 -23.47 2.41 5.02
CA GLU A 17 -23.05 2.45 6.42
C GLU A 17 -21.54 2.73 6.50
N SER A 18 -21.12 3.78 7.23
CA SER A 18 -19.70 4.10 7.40
C SER A 18 -19.14 3.46 8.67
N SER A 19 -18.10 2.64 8.53
CA SER A 19 -17.26 2.22 9.66
C SER A 19 -16.06 3.16 9.78
N ALA A 20 -15.88 3.78 10.94
CA ALA A 20 -14.91 4.86 11.17
C ALA A 20 -13.60 4.36 11.83
N GLN A 21 -13.16 3.14 11.54
CA GLN A 21 -11.83 2.67 11.96
C GLN A 21 -10.83 3.08 10.88
N GLN A 22 -9.94 4.00 11.21
CA GLN A 22 -9.00 4.59 10.27
C GLN A 22 -7.59 4.08 10.57
N ASP A 23 -7.11 3.13 9.77
CA ASP A 23 -5.70 2.79 9.75
C ASP A 23 -4.88 3.95 9.12
N PRO A 24 -3.59 4.09 9.46
CA PRO A 24 -2.74 5.15 8.92
C PRO A 24 -2.71 5.12 7.39
N HIS A 25 -3.32 6.13 6.77
CA HIS A 25 -3.40 6.24 5.30
C HIS A 25 -2.26 7.08 4.71
N TYR A 26 -1.77 6.65 3.56
CA TYR A 26 -0.85 7.42 2.73
C TYR A 26 -1.55 8.64 2.10
N THR A 27 -1.38 9.82 2.68
CA THR A 27 -1.84 11.11 2.11
C THR A 27 -1.18 11.47 0.76
N GLN A 28 -0.21 10.69 0.27
CA GLN A 28 0.52 10.93 -0.98
C GLN A 28 0.27 9.86 -2.07
N TYR A 29 -0.83 9.11 -1.99
CA TYR A 29 -1.14 8.02 -2.94
C TYR A 29 -1.11 8.47 -4.42
N MET A 30 -1.47 9.72 -4.71
CA MET A 30 -1.47 10.30 -6.07
C MET A 30 -0.07 10.36 -6.71
N TYR A 31 0.99 10.44 -5.90
CA TYR A 31 2.37 10.50 -6.38
C TYR A 31 3.04 9.12 -6.46
N ASN A 32 2.41 8.09 -5.88
CA ASN A 32 2.93 6.74 -5.75
C ASN A 32 1.98 5.69 -6.33
N GLN A 33 1.35 6.02 -7.45
CA GLN A 33 0.31 5.15 -8.03
C GLN A 33 0.85 3.76 -8.41
N SER A 34 2.14 3.64 -8.74
CA SER A 34 2.83 2.36 -8.95
C SER A 34 2.96 1.53 -7.66
N VAL A 35 3.09 2.18 -6.50
CA VAL A 35 3.19 1.50 -5.20
C VAL A 35 1.85 0.91 -4.81
N ILE A 36 0.78 1.67 -4.98
CA ILE A 36 -0.58 1.27 -4.56
C ILE A 36 -1.33 0.45 -5.62
N ASN A 37 -0.95 0.50 -6.90
CA ASN A 37 -1.65 -0.23 -7.96
C ASN A 37 -0.65 -0.88 -8.93
N PRO A 38 -0.48 -2.22 -8.92
CA PRO A 38 0.44 -2.89 -9.84
C PRO A 38 0.07 -2.69 -11.31
N ALA A 39 -1.21 -2.46 -11.63
CA ALA A 39 -1.65 -2.22 -13.00
C ALA A 39 -1.18 -0.88 -13.57
N TYR A 40 -0.72 0.04 -12.71
CA TYR A 40 -0.17 1.33 -13.15
C TYR A 40 1.23 1.19 -13.78
N ALA A 41 1.99 0.13 -13.46
CA ALA A 41 3.33 -0.07 -13.98
C ALA A 41 3.33 -0.06 -15.52
N GLY A 42 4.19 0.76 -16.14
CA GLY A 42 4.26 0.88 -17.61
C GLY A 42 3.07 1.55 -18.30
N SER A 43 2.17 2.19 -17.54
CA SER A 43 1.07 3.01 -18.09
C SER A 43 1.57 4.30 -18.74
N ARG A 44 2.68 4.86 -18.21
CA ARG A 44 3.39 6.00 -18.80
C ARG A 44 4.43 5.54 -19.80
N GLU A 45 4.75 6.43 -20.74
CA GLU A 45 5.84 6.19 -21.69
C GLU A 45 7.20 6.38 -21.01
N GLY A 46 8.12 5.44 -21.24
CA GLY A 46 9.48 5.48 -20.71
C GLY A 46 9.64 4.81 -19.34
N LEU A 47 10.84 4.98 -18.77
CA LEU A 47 11.18 4.53 -17.42
C LEU A 47 10.83 5.64 -16.43
N SER A 48 10.02 5.31 -15.43
CA SER A 48 9.66 6.19 -14.31
C SER A 48 10.39 5.72 -13.06
N LEU A 49 11.23 6.59 -12.49
CA LEU A 49 11.87 6.37 -11.20
C LEU A 49 11.36 7.41 -10.21
N GLY A 50 11.26 7.05 -8.93
CA GLY A 50 10.85 7.95 -7.87
C GLY A 50 11.53 7.62 -6.56
N LEU A 51 11.89 8.67 -5.82
CA LEU A 51 12.35 8.59 -4.44
C LEU A 51 11.49 9.57 -3.63
N LEU A 52 10.85 9.05 -2.59
CA LEU A 52 10.05 9.84 -1.65
C LEU A 52 10.57 9.57 -0.25
N HIS A 53 10.83 10.64 0.50
CA HIS A 53 11.09 10.57 1.92
C HIS A 53 10.03 11.40 2.65
N ARG A 54 9.41 10.80 3.67
CA ARG A 54 8.38 11.43 4.49
C ARG A 54 8.75 11.25 5.94
N GLU A 55 8.91 12.38 6.62
CA GLU A 55 8.99 12.44 8.07
C GLU A 55 7.71 13.11 8.59
N GLN A 56 7.08 12.49 9.57
CA GLN A 56 5.85 12.98 10.19
C GLN A 56 6.13 13.35 11.63
N TRP A 57 5.52 14.45 12.11
CA TRP A 57 5.58 14.84 13.52
C TRP A 57 7.04 15.09 13.93
N SER A 58 7.77 15.76 13.03
CA SER A 58 9.20 16.00 13.17
C SER A 58 9.51 16.72 14.48
N GLY A 59 10.61 16.32 15.12
CA GLY A 59 11.01 16.79 16.44
C GLY A 59 10.52 15.91 17.60
N LEU A 60 9.64 14.94 17.36
CA LEU A 60 9.30 13.90 18.34
C LEU A 60 10.22 12.69 18.20
N GLU A 61 10.66 12.14 19.33
CA GLU A 61 11.39 10.88 19.36
C GLU A 61 10.48 9.73 18.90
N GLY A 62 11.01 8.83 18.06
CA GLY A 62 10.21 7.75 17.46
C GLY A 62 9.21 8.19 16.38
N ALA A 63 9.27 9.45 15.94
CA ALA A 63 8.44 9.99 14.86
C ALA A 63 8.41 9.09 13.61
N PRO A 64 7.25 8.87 12.96
CA PRO A 64 7.15 8.05 11.76
C PRO A 64 8.01 8.57 10.61
N LYS A 65 8.83 7.69 10.05
CA LYS A 65 9.71 7.98 8.91
C LYS A 65 9.55 6.90 7.85
N THR A 66 9.12 7.30 6.66
CA THR A 66 8.95 6.41 5.51
C THR A 66 9.81 6.87 4.36
N THR A 67 10.60 5.97 3.81
CA THR A 67 11.34 6.17 2.55
C THR A 67 10.87 5.17 1.52
N THR A 68 10.53 5.65 0.33
CA THR A 68 10.06 4.83 -0.78
C THR A 68 10.92 5.10 -1.99
N PHE A 69 11.49 4.04 -2.55
CA PHE A 69 12.09 4.05 -3.87
C PHE A 69 11.25 3.17 -4.79
N PHE A 70 10.99 3.64 -6.00
CA PHE A 70 10.33 2.81 -7.01
C PHE A 70 10.89 3.07 -8.40
N GLY A 71 10.81 2.05 -9.23
CA GLY A 71 11.08 2.13 -10.65
C GLY A 71 10.07 1.29 -11.42
N ASN A 72 9.45 1.84 -12.45
CA ASN A 72 8.57 1.08 -13.33
C ASN A 72 8.67 1.56 -14.78
N GLY A 73 8.34 0.69 -15.71
CA GLY A 73 8.38 1.01 -17.12
C GLY A 73 7.71 -0.05 -17.97
N ARG A 74 7.46 0.31 -19.23
CA ARG A 74 6.87 -0.59 -20.22
C ARG A 74 7.96 -1.45 -20.86
N VAL A 75 7.77 -2.76 -20.86
CA VAL A 75 8.61 -3.73 -21.57
C VAL A 75 7.82 -4.27 -22.76
N GLY A 76 8.26 -3.97 -23.98
CA GLY A 76 7.52 -4.30 -25.19
C GLY A 76 6.25 -3.44 -25.38
N LYS A 77 5.20 -4.03 -25.96
CA LYS A 77 4.00 -3.26 -26.39
C LYS A 77 2.86 -3.21 -25.37
N LYS A 78 2.78 -4.20 -24.49
CA LYS A 78 1.63 -4.41 -23.60
C LYS A 78 2.02 -4.76 -22.16
N VAL A 79 3.29 -5.06 -21.89
CA VAL A 79 3.73 -5.47 -20.56
C VAL A 79 4.36 -4.27 -19.85
N GLY A 80 4.00 -4.08 -18.59
CA GLY A 80 4.70 -3.20 -17.67
C GLY A 80 5.34 -3.99 -16.54
N LEU A 81 6.53 -3.57 -16.12
CA LEU A 81 7.21 -4.11 -14.95
C LEU A 81 7.50 -2.98 -13.97
N GLY A 82 7.45 -3.30 -12.68
CA GLY A 82 7.77 -2.38 -11.61
C GLY A 82 8.53 -3.07 -10.47
N LEU A 83 9.33 -2.28 -9.78
CA LEU A 83 9.97 -2.64 -8.52
C LEU A 83 9.76 -1.49 -7.54
N SER A 84 9.50 -1.82 -6.29
CA SER A 84 9.48 -0.83 -5.22
C SER A 84 10.08 -1.37 -3.94
N VAL A 85 10.77 -0.49 -3.23
CA VAL A 85 11.34 -0.73 -1.91
C VAL A 85 10.82 0.35 -0.99
N ILE A 86 10.20 -0.05 0.12
CA ILE A 86 9.63 0.86 1.11
C ILE A 86 10.27 0.51 2.44
N SER A 87 10.91 1.47 3.08
CA SER A 87 11.45 1.35 4.42
C SER A 87 10.68 2.29 5.32
N ASP A 88 9.99 1.74 6.31
CA ASP A 88 9.18 2.47 7.27
C ASP A 88 9.70 2.21 8.69
N LYS A 89 9.78 3.26 9.50
CA LYS A 89 10.11 3.17 10.93
C LYS A 89 9.14 4.02 11.72
N ILE A 90 8.46 3.39 12.66
CA ILE A 90 7.48 4.01 13.58
C ILE A 90 7.86 3.57 14.99
N GLY A 91 8.47 4.48 15.75
CA GLY A 91 9.02 4.15 17.08
C GLY A 91 9.91 2.89 17.05
N PRO A 92 9.61 1.86 17.87
CA PRO A 92 10.38 0.64 17.98
C PRO A 92 10.09 -0.38 16.87
N VAL A 93 9.17 -0.08 15.94
CA VAL A 93 8.80 -0.98 14.85
C VAL A 93 9.40 -0.47 13.55
N SER A 94 10.05 -1.37 12.81
CA SER A 94 10.54 -1.10 11.47
C SER A 94 10.06 -2.15 10.48
N GLU A 95 9.76 -1.70 9.28
CA GLU A 95 9.22 -2.53 8.22
C GLU A 95 9.91 -2.20 6.89
N ASN A 96 10.46 -3.23 6.25
CA ASN A 96 11.09 -3.13 4.95
C ASN A 96 10.31 -3.99 3.95
N ASN A 97 9.68 -3.35 2.99
CA ASN A 97 8.92 -4.00 1.94
C ASN A 97 9.69 -3.98 0.62
N VAL A 98 9.71 -5.11 -0.07
CA VAL A 98 10.23 -5.22 -1.44
C VAL A 98 9.15 -5.84 -2.30
N TYR A 99 8.71 -5.12 -3.33
CA TYR A 99 7.68 -5.57 -4.26
C TYR A 99 8.15 -5.56 -5.70
N ALA A 100 7.64 -6.52 -6.46
CA ALA A 100 7.69 -6.59 -7.90
C ALA A 100 6.28 -6.56 -8.48
N ASP A 101 6.13 -5.79 -9.55
CA ASP A 101 4.88 -5.57 -10.25
C ASP A 101 4.97 -6.05 -11.67
N PHE A 102 3.91 -6.72 -12.11
CA PHE A 102 3.68 -7.09 -13.50
C PHE A 102 2.33 -6.50 -13.93
N SER A 103 2.29 -5.84 -15.08
CA SER A 103 1.05 -5.37 -15.68
C SER A 103 0.92 -5.82 -17.14
N TYR A 104 -0.32 -6.03 -17.57
CA TYR A 104 -0.67 -6.31 -18.95
C TYR A 104 -1.77 -5.36 -19.43
N THR A 105 -1.46 -4.58 -20.47
CA THR A 105 -2.33 -3.56 -21.04
C THR A 105 -3.13 -4.09 -22.23
N LEU A 106 -4.44 -4.12 -22.08
CA LEU A 106 -5.43 -4.37 -23.12
C LEU A 106 -5.80 -3.05 -23.79
N LYS A 107 -5.51 -2.94 -25.09
CA LYS A 107 -5.97 -1.83 -25.92
C LYS A 107 -7.41 -2.10 -26.33
N LEU A 108 -8.36 -1.41 -25.72
CA LEU A 108 -9.79 -1.60 -26.02
C LEU A 108 -10.18 -0.85 -27.30
N GLN A 109 -9.77 0.42 -27.38
CA GLN A 109 -9.97 1.32 -28.52
C GLN A 109 -8.77 2.28 -28.61
N PRO A 110 -8.57 3.00 -29.73
CA PRO A 110 -7.56 4.06 -29.79
C PRO A 110 -7.74 5.07 -28.65
N GLY A 111 -6.71 5.26 -27.83
CA GLY A 111 -6.76 6.15 -26.66
C GLY A 111 -7.44 5.58 -25.41
N HIS A 112 -7.88 4.31 -25.43
CA HIS A 112 -8.54 3.64 -24.30
C HIS A 112 -7.81 2.34 -23.93
N ASN A 113 -7.16 2.35 -22.77
CA ASN A 113 -6.35 1.24 -22.29
C ASN A 113 -6.89 0.73 -20.96
N LEU A 114 -6.94 -0.60 -20.81
CA LEU A 114 -7.20 -1.27 -19.55
C LEU A 114 -5.99 -2.12 -19.20
N ALA A 115 -5.26 -1.76 -18.16
CA ALA A 115 -4.20 -2.57 -17.60
C ALA A 115 -4.72 -3.42 -16.44
N LEU A 116 -4.28 -4.67 -16.39
CA LEU A 116 -4.45 -5.58 -15.26
C LEU A 116 -3.08 -5.87 -14.68
N GLY A 117 -2.95 -5.85 -13.36
CA GLY A 117 -1.66 -5.97 -12.70
C GLY A 117 -1.67 -6.96 -11.56
N LEU A 118 -0.53 -7.60 -11.35
CA LEU A 118 -0.21 -8.46 -10.23
C LEU A 118 0.97 -7.86 -9.47
N LYS A 119 0.91 -7.96 -8.14
CA LYS A 119 1.96 -7.55 -7.22
C LYS A 119 2.40 -8.78 -6.45
N ALA A 120 3.70 -8.95 -6.28
CA ALA A 120 4.26 -9.94 -5.37
C ALA A 120 5.42 -9.32 -4.61
N GLY A 121 5.62 -9.71 -3.37
CA GLY A 121 6.73 -9.17 -2.59
C GLY A 121 6.90 -9.83 -1.24
N MET A 122 7.77 -9.24 -0.45
CA MET A 122 8.06 -9.64 0.91
C MET A 122 8.09 -8.42 1.83
N THR A 123 7.52 -8.58 3.02
CA THR A 123 7.63 -7.65 4.14
C THR A 123 8.56 -8.25 5.17
N MET A 124 9.62 -7.53 5.51
CA MET A 124 10.51 -7.87 6.62
C MET A 124 10.20 -6.89 7.75
N GLN A 125 9.68 -7.41 8.85
CA GLN A 125 9.28 -6.61 9.99
C GLN A 125 10.15 -6.93 11.19
N GLN A 126 10.56 -5.89 11.90
CA GLN A 126 11.30 -5.99 13.14
C GLN A 126 10.65 -5.10 14.20
N SER A 127 10.40 -5.69 15.37
CA SER A 127 9.84 -5.01 16.54
C SER A 127 10.84 -5.10 17.68
N ASP A 128 11.41 -3.96 18.05
CA ASP A 128 12.43 -3.83 19.09
C ASP A 128 11.82 -3.48 20.46
N PHE A 129 10.65 -4.07 20.78
CA PHE A 129 9.86 -3.78 21.97
C PHE A 129 10.60 -4.05 23.28
N PHE A 130 11.39 -5.11 23.36
CA PHE A 130 12.15 -5.41 24.58
C PHE A 130 13.26 -4.39 24.82
N SER A 131 14.03 -4.06 23.79
CA SER A 131 15.17 -3.14 23.91
C SER A 131 14.78 -1.68 24.04
N GLU A 132 13.68 -1.24 23.41
CA GLU A 132 13.30 0.18 23.36
C GLU A 132 12.16 0.55 24.35
N ILE A 133 11.26 -0.40 24.68
CA ILE A 133 10.01 -0.07 25.42
C ILE A 133 9.91 -0.73 26.79
N ASN A 134 10.47 -1.93 27.00
CA ASN A 134 10.26 -2.73 28.23
C ASN A 134 10.62 -2.01 29.55
N GLY A 135 11.48 -0.98 29.52
CA GLY A 135 11.80 -0.15 30.71
C GLY A 135 10.70 0.84 31.12
N TYR A 136 9.68 1.03 30.28
CA TYR A 136 8.65 2.06 30.43
C TYR A 136 7.21 1.50 30.48
N VAL A 137 7.06 0.16 30.45
CA VAL A 137 5.74 -0.48 30.45
C VAL A 137 5.12 -0.51 31.86
N PRO A 138 3.78 -0.37 31.98
CA PRO A 138 3.10 -0.49 33.27
C PRO A 138 3.19 -1.89 33.90
N ASP A 139 3.29 -2.94 33.07
CA ASP A 139 3.47 -4.33 33.50
C ASP A 139 4.77 -4.89 32.91
N ALA A 140 5.79 -5.05 33.76
CA ALA A 140 7.10 -5.58 33.38
C ALA A 140 7.08 -7.06 32.95
N ASN A 141 5.96 -7.77 33.14
CA ASN A 141 5.79 -9.16 32.71
C ASN A 141 4.85 -9.28 31.50
N ASP A 142 4.50 -8.18 30.83
CA ASP A 142 3.67 -8.23 29.63
C ASP A 142 4.40 -9.02 28.51
N PRO A 143 3.85 -10.16 28.07
CA PRO A 143 4.49 -11.01 27.07
C PRO A 143 4.74 -10.31 25.73
N ALA A 144 3.99 -9.25 25.39
CA ALA A 144 4.17 -8.48 24.16
C ALA A 144 5.53 -7.75 24.12
N PHE A 145 6.10 -7.42 25.27
CA PHE A 145 7.37 -6.69 25.39
C PHE A 145 8.54 -7.56 25.87
N ALA A 146 8.31 -8.86 26.06
CA ALA A 146 9.29 -9.78 26.65
C ALA A 146 10.48 -10.11 25.73
N GLU A 147 10.38 -9.87 24.42
CA GLU A 147 11.49 -10.10 23.47
C GLU A 147 11.35 -9.20 22.22
N ASN A 148 12.46 -9.02 21.51
CA ASN A 148 12.44 -8.44 20.17
C ASN A 148 11.97 -9.51 19.17
N THR A 149 11.14 -9.10 18.22
CA THR A 149 10.58 -10.00 17.20
C THR A 149 11.06 -9.60 15.82
N SER A 150 11.45 -10.58 15.00
CA SER A 150 11.74 -10.38 13.58
C SER A 150 11.00 -11.43 12.77
N GLN A 151 10.16 -10.98 11.84
CA GLN A 151 9.34 -11.86 11.00
C GLN A 151 9.41 -11.41 9.54
N SER A 152 9.15 -12.35 8.65
CA SER A 152 9.10 -12.08 7.21
C SER A 152 7.85 -12.71 6.63
N PHE A 153 7.14 -11.92 5.83
CA PHE A 153 5.88 -12.31 5.23
C PHE A 153 5.95 -12.18 3.72
N PHE A 154 5.31 -13.11 3.03
CA PHE A 154 5.06 -12.96 1.60
C PHE A 154 3.78 -12.17 1.40
N ASN A 155 3.75 -11.39 0.33
CA ASN A 155 2.60 -10.59 -0.06
C ASN A 155 2.28 -10.82 -1.52
N VAL A 156 0.98 -10.87 -1.82
CA VAL A 156 0.46 -10.93 -3.17
C VAL A 156 -0.70 -9.97 -3.30
N GLY A 157 -0.81 -9.30 -4.44
CA GLY A 157 -1.83 -8.31 -4.71
C GLY A 157 -2.20 -8.25 -6.18
N ALA A 158 -3.27 -7.51 -6.48
CA ALA A 158 -3.69 -7.28 -7.84
C ALA A 158 -4.31 -5.89 -8.02
N GLY A 159 -4.44 -5.46 -9.26
CA GLY A 159 -5.10 -4.22 -9.60
C GLY A 159 -5.61 -4.18 -11.03
N ALA A 160 -6.50 -3.25 -11.28
CA ALA A 160 -6.95 -2.83 -12.58
C ALA A 160 -6.75 -1.33 -12.71
N PHE A 161 -6.35 -0.89 -13.90
CA PHE A 161 -6.11 0.52 -14.20
C PHE A 161 -6.61 0.83 -15.60
N TYR A 162 -7.73 1.53 -15.67
CA TYR A 162 -8.28 2.06 -16.91
C TYR A 162 -7.78 3.48 -17.11
N TYR A 163 -7.23 3.79 -18.27
CA TYR A 163 -6.69 5.12 -18.54
C TYR A 163 -6.83 5.54 -20.00
N THR A 164 -7.01 6.84 -20.16
CA THR A 164 -7.09 7.57 -21.42
C THR A 164 -6.16 8.79 -21.35
N ASP A 165 -6.09 9.57 -22.41
CA ASP A 165 -5.35 10.84 -22.41
C ASP A 165 -5.97 11.93 -21.53
N LYS A 166 -7.20 11.71 -21.01
CA LYS A 166 -7.97 12.73 -20.28
C LYS A 166 -8.36 12.36 -18.85
N TYR A 167 -8.55 11.06 -18.60
CA TYR A 167 -8.99 10.58 -17.30
C TYR A 167 -8.53 9.14 -17.08
N TYR A 168 -8.46 8.76 -15.81
CA TYR A 168 -8.19 7.40 -15.39
C TYR A 168 -9.08 6.96 -14.23
N VAL A 169 -9.23 5.65 -14.09
CA VAL A 169 -9.87 4.99 -12.95
C VAL A 169 -9.04 3.76 -12.60
N GLY A 170 -8.63 3.64 -11.35
CA GLY A 170 -7.84 2.52 -10.86
C GLY A 170 -8.48 1.88 -9.64
N PHE A 171 -8.49 0.56 -9.61
CA PHE A 171 -8.85 -0.23 -8.44
C PHE A 171 -7.70 -1.18 -8.10
N SER A 172 -7.35 -1.33 -6.84
CA SER A 172 -6.30 -2.27 -6.44
C SER A 172 -6.41 -2.76 -5.02
N VAL A 173 -5.85 -3.94 -4.80
CA VAL A 173 -5.61 -4.55 -3.50
C VAL A 173 -4.11 -4.93 -3.48
N PRO A 174 -3.24 -4.10 -2.91
CA PRO A 174 -1.78 -4.31 -2.94
C PRO A 174 -1.34 -5.56 -2.20
N ASN A 175 -2.06 -5.93 -1.15
CA ASN A 175 -1.80 -7.11 -0.36
C ASN A 175 -3.12 -7.80 0.02
N PHE A 176 -3.29 -9.04 -0.40
CA PHE A 176 -4.42 -9.90 -0.04
C PHE A 176 -4.21 -10.60 1.30
N LEU A 177 -2.96 -10.77 1.74
CA LEU A 177 -2.60 -11.60 2.87
C LEU A 177 -2.67 -10.79 4.17
N GLN A 178 -3.34 -11.37 5.17
CA GLN A 178 -3.39 -10.84 6.53
C GLN A 178 -2.34 -11.58 7.36
N ASN A 179 -1.23 -10.92 7.60
CA ASN A 179 -0.16 -11.41 8.44
C ASN A 179 -0.37 -10.97 9.88
N THR A 180 -0.06 -11.83 10.85
CA THR A 180 -0.04 -11.47 12.27
C THR A 180 1.40 -11.27 12.69
N TYR A 181 1.69 -10.11 13.27
CA TYR A 181 3.06 -9.68 13.56
C TYR A 181 3.61 -10.27 14.85
N VAL A 182 2.77 -10.43 15.87
CA VAL A 182 3.14 -11.08 17.14
C VAL A 182 2.02 -12.02 17.57
N GLU A 183 2.33 -13.29 17.76
CA GLU A 183 1.40 -14.28 18.33
C GLU A 183 2.02 -14.93 19.57
N LYS A 184 1.41 -14.71 20.74
CA LYS A 184 1.83 -15.32 22.01
C LYS A 184 0.61 -15.81 22.79
N ASN A 185 0.66 -17.05 23.30
CA ASN A 185 -0.39 -17.64 24.13
C ASN A 185 -1.81 -17.54 23.52
N ASN A 186 -1.96 -17.87 22.24
CA ASN A 186 -3.22 -17.73 21.46
C ASN A 186 -3.78 -16.29 21.38
N ARG A 187 -2.96 -15.27 21.67
CA ARG A 187 -3.30 -13.87 21.45
C ARG A 187 -2.46 -13.30 20.32
N LYS A 188 -3.16 -12.67 19.38
CA LYS A 188 -2.59 -11.99 18.21
C LYS A 188 -2.47 -10.51 18.51
N PHE A 189 -1.28 -9.95 18.32
CA PHE A 189 -0.98 -8.53 18.51
C PHE A 189 -0.44 -7.97 17.21
N GLY A 190 -1.16 -6.98 16.66
CA GLY A 190 -0.85 -6.39 15.35
C GLY A 190 -1.13 -7.36 14.21
N SER A 191 -2.12 -7.07 13.37
CA SER A 191 -2.39 -7.82 12.15
C SER A 191 -2.53 -6.89 10.97
N ASP A 192 -1.95 -7.28 9.85
CA ASP A 192 -2.26 -6.69 8.55
C ASP A 192 -3.75 -6.88 8.23
N VAL A 193 -4.36 -5.83 7.70
CA VAL A 193 -5.70 -5.90 7.11
C VAL A 193 -5.62 -5.64 5.61
N MET A 194 -6.55 -6.23 4.88
CA MET A 194 -6.62 -6.05 3.44
C MET A 194 -7.12 -4.65 3.10
N HIS A 195 -6.27 -3.84 2.46
CA HIS A 195 -6.65 -2.50 2.00
C HIS A 195 -7.01 -2.49 0.52
N MET A 196 -8.19 -1.92 0.22
CA MET A 196 -8.66 -1.69 -1.14
C MET A 196 -8.53 -0.21 -1.50
N PHE A 197 -8.00 0.08 -2.67
CA PHE A 197 -7.81 1.43 -3.19
C PHE A 197 -8.70 1.64 -4.41
N LEU A 198 -9.45 2.74 -4.40
CA LEU A 198 -10.13 3.27 -5.57
C LEU A 198 -9.53 4.65 -5.87
N THR A 199 -9.04 4.83 -7.09
CA THR A 199 -8.37 6.06 -7.53
C THR A 199 -8.99 6.55 -8.83
N GLY A 200 -9.03 7.85 -9.04
CA GLY A 200 -9.49 8.46 -10.29
C GLY A 200 -9.06 9.91 -10.38
N GLY A 201 -8.92 10.40 -11.61
CA GLY A 201 -8.49 11.77 -11.92
C GLY A 201 -8.42 12.02 -13.40
#